data_AF-A0A1X9Z2T3-F1
#
_entry.id   AF-A0A1X9Z2T3-F1
#
_cell.length_a   1.000
_cell.length_b   1.000
_cell.length_c   1.000
_cell.angle_alpha   90.00
_cell.angle_beta   90.00
_cell.angle_gamma   90.00
#
_symmetry.space_group_name_H-M   'P 1'
#
loop_
_entity.id
_entity.type
_entity.pdbx_description
1 polymer ?
#
loop_
_entity_poly.entity_id
_entity_poly.type
_entity_poly.pdbx_seq_one_letter_code
_entity_poly.pdbx_strand_id
1 'polypeptide(L)'
;MANAARVTDTTNHGGTIIGPGVPTVLIGGMPASVVGDNHVCVLPPNSHQPTVSPFPAGSATVFIGGLPAVRTGDSCICGASAVVGCPTVTIG
;
A
#
# COMPACT_ATOMS: atom_id res chain seq x y z
N MET A 1 -15.83 -1.91 -1.84
CA MET A 1 -14.80 -2.94 -2.07
C MET A 1 -13.78 -2.38 -3.04
N ALA A 2 -12.49 -2.54 -2.72
CA ALA A 2 -11.35 -2.00 -3.47
C ALA A 2 -10.33 -3.11 -3.71
N ASN A 3 -9.49 -2.98 -4.73
CA ASN A 3 -8.48 -4.01 -5.03
C ASN A 3 -7.44 -4.07 -3.90
N ALA A 4 -7.01 -5.26 -3.52
CA ALA A 4 -5.98 -5.45 -2.51
C ALA A 4 -4.64 -4.90 -3.00
N ALA A 5 -3.97 -4.07 -2.19
CA ALA A 5 -2.63 -3.60 -2.48
C ALA A 5 -1.57 -4.62 -2.06
N ARG A 6 -0.44 -4.58 -2.75
CA ARG A 6 0.69 -5.50 -2.56
C ARG A 6 1.98 -4.70 -2.48
N VAL A 7 2.99 -5.32 -1.89
CA VAL A 7 4.36 -4.80 -2.01
C VAL A 7 4.71 -4.66 -3.49
N THR A 8 5.40 -3.58 -3.85
CA THR A 8 5.77 -3.12 -5.21
C THR A 8 4.66 -2.51 -6.06
N ASP A 9 3.40 -2.51 -5.63
CA ASP A 9 2.34 -1.84 -6.40
C ASP A 9 2.64 -0.34 -6.53
N THR A 10 2.36 0.22 -7.71
CA THR A 10 2.59 1.64 -8.01
C THR A 10 1.54 2.52 -7.34
N THR A 11 1.98 3.71 -6.93
CA THR A 11 1.14 4.76 -6.34
C THR A 11 0.93 5.92 -7.32
N ASN A 12 -0.02 6.80 -7.02
CA ASN A 12 -0.31 7.98 -7.84
C ASN A 12 0.82 9.03 -7.85
N HIS A 13 1.82 8.93 -6.97
CA HIS A 13 3.03 9.75 -7.00
C HIS A 13 4.15 9.13 -7.86
N GLY A 14 3.89 7.99 -8.52
CA GLY A 14 4.82 7.30 -9.41
C GLY A 14 5.84 6.39 -8.71
N GLY A 15 5.94 6.47 -7.39
CA GLY A 15 6.73 5.51 -6.60
C GLY A 15 5.92 4.26 -6.23
N THR A 16 6.48 3.41 -5.39
CA THR A 16 5.90 2.09 -5.07
C THR A 16 5.66 1.90 -3.58
N ILE A 17 4.79 0.95 -3.26
CA ILE A 17 4.64 0.41 -1.91
C ILE A 17 5.85 -0.47 -1.60
N ILE A 18 6.44 -0.27 -0.42
CA ILE A 18 7.52 -1.04 0.14
C ILE A 18 7.14 -1.49 1.56
N GLY A 19 7.68 -2.60 1.98
CA GLY A 19 7.49 -3.12 3.32
C GLY A 19 7.72 -4.62 3.28
N PRO A 20 7.87 -5.29 4.42
CA PRO A 20 7.83 -6.74 4.35
C PRO A 20 6.47 -7.20 3.82
N GLY A 21 5.41 -6.37 3.91
CA GLY A 21 4.04 -6.81 3.78
C GLY A 21 3.79 -7.97 4.74
N VAL A 22 2.99 -8.93 4.31
CA VAL A 22 2.89 -10.23 4.97
C VAL A 22 3.41 -11.31 4.00
N PRO A 23 4.70 -11.69 4.09
CA PRO A 23 5.33 -12.60 3.10
C PRO A 23 4.68 -13.98 2.98
N THR A 24 3.92 -14.41 4.00
CA THR A 24 3.19 -15.68 4.01
C THR A 24 1.81 -15.60 3.36
N VAL A 25 1.31 -14.39 3.08
CA VAL A 25 0.02 -14.15 2.43
C VAL A 25 0.26 -13.47 1.10
N LEU A 26 0.25 -14.28 0.03
CA LEU A 26 0.53 -13.82 -1.32
C LEU A 26 -0.78 -13.48 -2.06
N ILE A 27 -0.88 -12.26 -2.56
CA ILE A 27 -1.97 -11.79 -3.42
C ILE A 27 -1.40 -11.61 -4.81
N GLY A 28 -1.91 -12.36 -5.79
CA GLY A 28 -1.37 -12.34 -7.16
C GLY A 28 0.16 -12.60 -7.21
N GLY A 29 0.66 -13.47 -6.31
CA GLY A 29 2.08 -13.85 -6.23
C GLY A 29 2.99 -12.91 -5.43
N MET A 30 2.50 -11.77 -4.94
CA MET A 30 3.30 -10.80 -4.17
C MET A 30 2.80 -10.70 -2.73
N PRO A 31 3.67 -10.35 -1.75
CA PRO A 31 3.24 -10.14 -0.36
C PRO A 31 2.11 -9.11 -0.28
N ALA A 32 1.05 -9.45 0.45
CA ALA A 32 -0.06 -8.53 0.74
C ALA A 32 0.43 -7.33 1.54
N SER A 33 0.02 -6.12 1.16
CA SER A 33 0.37 -4.91 1.89
C SER A 33 -0.59 -4.64 3.04
N VAL A 34 -0.06 -4.14 4.15
CA VAL A 34 -0.78 -3.87 5.39
C VAL A 34 -0.37 -2.52 5.98
N VAL A 35 -1.20 -2.00 6.89
CA VAL A 35 -0.88 -0.77 7.64
C VAL A 35 0.51 -0.86 8.27
N GLY A 36 1.28 0.22 8.12
CA GLY A 36 2.68 0.29 8.54
C GLY A 36 3.69 0.01 7.43
N ASP A 37 3.28 -0.63 6.32
CA ASP A 37 4.08 -0.62 5.09
C ASP A 37 4.28 0.83 4.62
N ASN A 38 5.38 1.09 3.93
CA ASN A 38 5.75 2.42 3.45
C ASN A 38 5.51 2.58 1.95
N HIS A 39 5.50 3.82 1.50
CA HIS A 39 5.66 4.19 0.11
C HIS A 39 7.00 4.92 -0.04
N VAL A 40 7.76 4.59 -1.08
CA VAL A 40 8.91 5.41 -1.50
C VAL A 40 8.46 6.34 -2.61
N CYS A 41 8.40 7.63 -2.30
CA CYS A 41 8.02 8.68 -3.21
C CYS A 41 9.20 9.11 -4.09
N VAL A 42 8.91 9.33 -5.37
CA VAL A 42 9.90 9.79 -6.36
C VAL A 42 9.83 11.30 -6.61
N LEU A 43 8.90 12.00 -5.95
CA LEU A 43 8.78 13.45 -6.08
C LEU A 43 10.00 14.14 -5.43
N PRO A 44 10.53 15.24 -6.02
CA PRO A 44 11.75 15.88 -5.55
C PRO A 44 11.69 16.31 -4.07
N PRO A 45 12.69 15.94 -3.23
CA PRO A 45 12.66 16.20 -1.78
C PRO A 45 12.60 17.67 -1.38
N ASN A 46 12.97 18.60 -2.27
CA ASN A 46 12.89 20.04 -2.03
C ASN A 46 11.47 20.60 -2.15
N SER A 47 10.55 19.84 -2.76
CA SER A 47 9.17 20.25 -3.05
C SER A 47 8.13 19.34 -2.38
N HIS A 48 8.52 18.12 -2.03
CA HIS A 48 7.61 17.12 -1.48
C HIS A 48 8.28 16.27 -0.41
N GLN A 49 7.73 16.27 0.80
CA GLN A 49 8.22 15.49 1.93
C GLN A 49 7.04 14.95 2.75
N PRO A 50 7.22 13.83 3.49
CA PRO A 50 8.40 12.97 3.47
C PRO A 50 8.50 12.14 2.18
N THR A 51 9.72 11.75 1.79
CA THR A 51 9.95 10.91 0.59
C THR A 51 9.79 9.42 0.86
N VAL A 52 9.72 9.01 2.13
CA VAL A 52 9.33 7.67 2.54
C VAL A 52 8.29 7.82 3.65
N SER A 53 7.14 7.17 3.52
CA SER A 53 6.04 7.41 4.45
C SER A 53 5.11 6.20 4.60
N PRO A 54 4.64 5.87 5.81
CA PRO A 54 3.80 4.69 6.04
C PRO A 54 2.36 4.92 5.57
N PHE A 55 1.66 3.82 5.28
CA PHE A 55 0.20 3.77 5.22
C PHE A 55 -0.35 3.67 6.65
N PRO A 56 -0.97 4.75 7.21
CA PRO A 56 -1.42 4.76 8.60
C PRO A 56 -2.78 4.07 8.80
N ALA A 57 -3.52 3.81 7.73
CA ALA A 57 -4.84 3.20 7.75
C ALA A 57 -5.05 2.29 6.52
N GLY A 58 -6.01 1.38 6.62
CA GLY A 58 -6.39 0.42 5.59
C GLY A 58 -7.84 -0.05 5.78
N SER A 59 -8.13 -1.30 5.43
CA SER A 59 -9.45 -1.92 5.64
C SER A 59 -9.90 -1.90 7.11
N ALA A 60 -11.16 -1.57 7.34
CA ALA A 60 -11.75 -1.61 8.68
C ALA A 60 -12.18 -3.03 9.11
N THR A 61 -12.27 -3.97 8.16
CA THR A 61 -12.89 -5.29 8.38
C THR A 61 -12.00 -6.46 8.00
N VAL A 62 -10.99 -6.24 7.16
CA VAL A 62 -10.09 -7.29 6.68
C VAL A 62 -8.69 -7.06 7.22
N PHE A 63 -8.22 -8.02 7.99
CA PHE A 63 -6.90 -8.03 8.61
C PHE A 63 -6.06 -9.14 7.98
N ILE A 64 -4.85 -8.80 7.54
CA ILE A 64 -3.86 -9.73 6.98
C ILE A 64 -2.66 -9.71 7.91
N GLY A 65 -2.22 -10.88 8.39
CA GLY A 65 -1.15 -10.96 9.41
C GLY A 65 -1.49 -10.23 10.72
N GLY A 66 -2.78 -10.03 11.01
CA GLY A 66 -3.26 -9.29 12.20
C GLY A 66 -3.30 -7.76 12.03
N LEU A 67 -2.92 -7.22 10.87
CA LEU A 67 -2.92 -5.79 10.58
C LEU A 67 -3.96 -5.45 9.50
N PRO A 68 -4.57 -4.26 9.51
CA PRO A 68 -5.47 -3.81 8.46
C PRO A 68 -4.84 -3.89 7.07
N ALA A 69 -5.55 -4.50 6.10
CA ALA A 69 -5.05 -4.64 4.73
C ALA A 69 -5.09 -3.30 3.98
N VAL A 70 -4.03 -2.97 3.24
CA VAL A 70 -3.99 -1.78 2.36
C VAL A 70 -4.72 -2.10 1.05
N ARG A 71 -5.47 -1.14 0.53
CA ARG A 71 -6.28 -1.27 -0.68
C ARG A 71 -5.99 -0.11 -1.62
N THR A 72 -6.42 -0.25 -2.87
CA THR A 72 -6.45 0.88 -3.80
C THR A 72 -7.25 2.03 -3.21
N GLY A 73 -6.68 3.23 -3.25
CA GLY A 73 -7.27 4.44 -2.67
C GLY A 73 -6.89 4.73 -1.21
N ASP A 74 -6.35 3.76 -0.46
CA ASP A 74 -5.77 4.07 0.86
C ASP A 74 -4.48 4.89 0.64
N SER A 75 -4.29 5.94 1.46
CA SER A 75 -3.19 6.91 1.29
C SER A 75 -2.12 6.76 2.38
N CYS A 76 -0.86 6.93 2.00
CA CYS A 76 0.26 7.07 2.93
C CYS A 76 0.41 8.52 3.43
N ILE A 77 1.26 8.73 4.44
CA ILE A 77 1.40 10.05 5.10
C ILE A 77 1.83 11.17 4.15
N CYS A 78 2.64 10.89 3.13
CA CYS A 78 3.03 11.90 2.15
C CYS A 78 1.92 12.22 1.12
N GLY A 79 0.76 11.57 1.21
CA GLY A 79 -0.41 11.81 0.34
C GLY A 79 -0.53 10.86 -0.85
N ALA A 80 0.47 10.04 -1.13
CA ALA A 80 0.38 9.06 -2.21
C ALA A 80 -0.62 7.95 -1.87
N SER A 81 -1.33 7.43 -2.87
CA SER A 81 -2.28 6.32 -2.71
C SER A 81 -2.00 5.19 -3.70
N ALA A 82 -2.33 3.97 -3.30
CA ALA A 82 -2.22 2.79 -4.16
C ALA A 82 -3.23 2.88 -5.32
N VAL A 83 -2.80 2.66 -6.57
CA VAL A 83 -3.64 2.91 -7.75
C VAL A 83 -4.21 1.64 -8.37
N VAL A 84 -3.38 0.60 -8.54
CA VAL A 84 -3.76 -0.60 -9.32
C VAL A 84 -4.26 -1.73 -8.43
N GLY A 85 -3.46 -2.13 -7.44
CA GLY A 85 -3.73 -3.31 -6.63
C GLY A 85 -3.75 -4.61 -7.45
N CYS A 86 -4.31 -5.66 -6.86
CA CYS A 86 -4.59 -6.93 -7.56
C CYS A 86 -6.04 -6.96 -8.07
N PRO A 87 -6.29 -6.96 -9.38
CA PRO A 87 -7.64 -6.87 -9.94
C PRO A 87 -8.52 -8.10 -9.68
N THR A 88 -7.92 -9.21 -9.23
CA THR A 88 -8.63 -10.46 -8.92
C THR A 88 -8.94 -10.63 -7.43
N VAL A 89 -8.50 -9.72 -6.57
CA VAL A 89 -8.71 -9.79 -5.12
C VAL A 89 -9.24 -8.45 -4.60
N THR A 90 -10.51 -8.44 -4.21
CA THR A 90 -11.17 -7.26 -3.66
C THR A 90 -11.33 -7.38 -2.14
N ILE A 91 -10.98 -6.32 -1.43
CA ILE A 91 -11.05 -6.24 0.04
C ILE A 91 -12.12 -5.21 0.45
N GLY A 92 -12.86 -5.56 1.50
CA GLY A 92 -13.88 -4.74 2.16
C GLY A 92 -13.33 -3.47 2.79
#